data_AF-A0A448V1L2-F1
#
_entry.id   AF-A0A448V1L2-F1
#
_cell.length_a   1.000
_cell.length_b   1.000
_cell.length_c   1.000
_cell.angle_alpha   90.00
_cell.angle_beta   90.00
_cell.angle_gamma   90.00
#
_symmetry.space_group_name_H-M   'P 1'
#
loop_
_entity.id
_entity.type
_entity.pdbx_description
1 polymer ?
#
loop_
_entity_poly.entity_id
_entity_poly.type
_entity_poly.pdbx_seq_one_letter_code
_entity_poly.pdbx_strand_id
1 'polypeptide(L)'
;MKKKQAFTLIELIIVIAILALLIAIAIPRYQKSNLSAQASTHNANVRVIKNAAILYATDHPEDNEIRADKLIPYLEDQKLPKPAKELKAEEFSVTVNDGKIVVKPGKVKVEGDKLIEDTEK
;
A
#
# COMPACT_ATOMS: atom_id res chain seq x y z
N MET A 1 13.05 -58.18 -11.71
CA MET A 1 13.08 -56.94 -12.53
C MET A 1 12.03 -55.99 -11.99
N LYS A 2 12.40 -54.79 -11.50
CA LYS A 2 11.44 -53.79 -11.02
C LYS A 2 10.82 -53.10 -12.24
N LYS A 3 9.49 -53.15 -12.39
CA LYS A 3 8.78 -52.40 -13.45
C LYS A 3 8.99 -50.91 -13.20
N LYS A 4 9.59 -50.20 -14.15
CA LYS A 4 9.61 -48.73 -14.13
C LYS A 4 8.21 -48.25 -14.50
N GLN A 5 7.55 -47.54 -13.59
CA GLN A 5 6.33 -46.82 -13.90
C GLN A 5 6.72 -45.56 -14.68
N ALA A 6 6.25 -45.47 -15.92
CA ALA A 6 6.41 -44.27 -16.75
C ALA A 6 5.11 -43.48 -16.68
N PHE A 7 5.24 -42.17 -16.47
CA PHE A 7 4.12 -41.24 -16.45
C PHE A 7 3.56 -41.09 -17.87
N THR A 8 2.24 -41.07 -18.03
CA THR A 8 1.63 -40.88 -19.35
C THR A 8 1.54 -39.40 -19.70
N LEU A 9 1.62 -39.07 -21.00
CA LEU A 9 1.44 -37.69 -21.46
C LEU A 9 0.02 -37.17 -21.16
N ILE A 10 -0.98 -38.06 -21.17
CA ILE A 10 -2.37 -37.66 -20.90
C ILE A 10 -2.58 -37.26 -19.43
N GLU A 11 -1.94 -37.96 -18.48
CA GLU A 11 -1.96 -37.56 -17.06
C GLU A 11 -1.37 -36.16 -16.89
N LEU A 12 -0.27 -35.84 -17.59
CA LEU A 12 0.34 -34.52 -17.51
C LEU A 12 -0.59 -33.43 -18.07
N ILE A 13 -1.25 -33.70 -19.19
CA ILE A 13 -2.17 -32.74 -19.84
C ILE A 13 -3.38 -32.42 -18.95
N ILE A 14 -3.95 -33.44 -18.29
CA ILE A 14 -5.09 -33.21 -17.39
C ILE A 14 -4.67 -32.35 -16.19
N VAL A 15 -3.48 -32.57 -15.63
CA VAL A 15 -2.95 -31.79 -14.51
C VAL A 15 -2.77 -30.32 -14.90
N ILE A 16 -2.14 -30.02 -16.04
CA ILE A 16 -1.95 -28.62 -16.47
C ILE A 16 -3.28 -27.94 -16.80
N ALA A 17 -4.27 -28.68 -17.33
CA ALA A 17 -5.60 -28.13 -17.61
C ALA A 17 -6.32 -27.71 -16.32
N ILE A 18 -6.27 -28.53 -15.28
CA ILE A 18 -6.85 -28.20 -13.98
C ILE A 18 -6.09 -27.04 -13.33
N LEU A 19 -4.76 -27.03 -13.39
CA LEU A 19 -3.94 -25.92 -12.89
C LEU A 19 -4.29 -24.60 -13.57
N ALA A 20 -4.46 -24.58 -14.89
CA ALA A 20 -4.85 -23.39 -15.63
C ALA A 20 -6.22 -22.85 -15.18
N LEU A 21 -7.19 -23.74 -14.95
CA LEU A 21 -8.52 -23.37 -14.44
C LEU A 21 -8.45 -22.72 -13.05
N LEU A 22 -7.65 -23.31 -12.15
CA LEU A 22 -7.47 -22.76 -10.80
C LEU A 22 -6.79 -21.39 -10.84
N ILE A 23 -5.74 -21.24 -11.63
CA ILE A 23 -4.99 -20.00 -11.80
C ILE A 23 -5.88 -18.88 -12.34
N ALA A 24 -6.75 -19.19 -13.30
CA ALA A 24 -7.68 -18.22 -13.89
C ALA A 24 -8.59 -17.54 -12.85
N ILE A 25 -9.00 -18.26 -11.81
CA ILE A 25 -9.83 -17.72 -10.72
C ILE A 25 -8.96 -17.13 -9.60
N ALA A 26 -7.79 -17.73 -9.34
CA ALA A 26 -6.92 -17.35 -8.24
C ALA A 26 -6.24 -15.99 -8.45
N ILE A 27 -5.71 -15.71 -9.66
CA ILE A 27 -4.99 -14.46 -9.96
C ILE A 27 -5.81 -13.20 -9.68
N PRO A 28 -7.02 -13.01 -10.26
CA PRO A 28 -7.77 -11.77 -10.05
C PRO A 28 -8.20 -11.58 -8.58
N ARG A 29 -8.54 -12.67 -7.89
CA ARG A 29 -8.86 -12.62 -6.45
C ARG A 29 -7.65 -12.21 -5.62
N TYR A 30 -6.48 -12.77 -5.91
CA TYR A 30 -5.24 -12.43 -5.22
C TYR A 30 -4.86 -10.96 -5.47
N GLN A 31 -4.95 -10.48 -6.72
CA GLN A 31 -4.67 -9.10 -7.07
C GLN A 31 -5.55 -8.12 -6.28
N LYS A 32 -6.87 -8.35 -6.24
CA LYS A 32 -7.80 -7.49 -5.47
C LYS A 32 -7.49 -7.50 -3.97
N SER A 33 -7.21 -8.67 -3.40
CA SER A 33 -6.84 -8.78 -1.97
C SER A 33 -5.54 -8.03 -1.66
N ASN A 34 -4.53 -8.17 -2.52
CA ASN A 34 -3.26 -7.48 -2.37
C ASN A 34 -3.45 -5.96 -2.48
N LEU A 35 -4.27 -5.49 -3.44
CA LEU A 35 -4.59 -4.08 -3.60
C LEU A 35 -5.29 -3.50 -2.36
N SER A 36 -6.22 -4.23 -1.76
CA SER A 36 -6.87 -3.83 -0.51
C SER A 36 -5.90 -3.76 0.67
N ALA A 37 -4.96 -4.68 0.77
CA ALA A 37 -3.92 -4.65 1.78
C ALA A 37 -3.01 -3.41 1.59
N GLN A 38 -2.60 -3.13 0.35
CA GLN A 38 -1.83 -1.93 0.03
C GLN A 38 -2.56 -0.64 0.40
N ALA A 39 -3.85 -0.53 0.08
CA ALA A 39 -4.69 0.62 0.46
C ALA A 39 -4.76 0.80 1.99
N SER A 40 -4.99 -0.30 2.72
CA SER A 40 -5.06 -0.28 4.19
C SER A 40 -3.74 0.19 4.82
N THR A 41 -2.62 -0.37 4.37
CA THR A 41 -1.29 0.02 4.85
C THR A 41 -0.99 1.48 4.51
N HIS A 42 -1.30 1.92 3.29
CA HIS A 42 -1.11 3.31 2.89
C HIS A 42 -1.91 4.27 3.76
N ASN A 43 -3.19 3.98 3.99
CA ASN A 43 -4.05 4.81 4.83
C ASN A 43 -3.60 4.84 6.29
N ALA A 44 -3.03 3.75 6.80
CA ALA A 44 -2.40 3.73 8.11
C ALA A 44 -1.16 4.65 8.15
N ASN A 45 -0.29 4.56 7.13
CA ASN A 45 0.90 5.42 7.02
C ASN A 45 0.54 6.91 6.94
N VAL A 46 -0.50 7.27 6.18
CA VAL A 46 -1.03 8.65 6.13
C VAL A 46 -1.45 9.13 7.51
N ARG A 47 -2.12 8.29 8.31
CA ARG A 47 -2.51 8.63 9.70
C ARG A 47 -1.31 8.80 10.61
N VAL A 48 -0.32 7.91 10.51
CA VAL A 48 0.94 8.00 11.28
C VAL A 48 1.64 9.33 11.00
N ILE A 49 1.83 9.68 9.73
CA ILE A 49 2.46 10.95 9.34
C ILE A 49 1.64 12.15 9.81
N LYS A 50 0.31 12.10 9.66
CA LYS A 50 -0.56 13.18 10.12
C LYS A 50 -0.44 13.38 11.63
N ASN A 51 -0.41 12.31 12.41
CA ASN A 51 -0.25 12.38 13.86
C ASN A 51 1.13 12.92 14.24
N ALA A 52 2.20 12.48 13.57
CA ALA A 52 3.55 13.01 13.77
C ALA A 52 3.59 14.52 13.49
N ALA A 53 2.93 14.98 12.42
CA ALA A 53 2.84 16.40 12.09
C ALA A 53 2.02 17.20 13.12
N ILE A 54 0.94 16.64 13.68
CA ILE A 54 0.18 17.29 14.76
C ILE A 54 1.05 17.45 16.00
N LEU A 55 1.79 16.41 16.36
CA LEU A 55 2.67 16.43 17.52
C LEU A 55 3.81 17.44 17.33
N TYR A 56 4.46 17.43 16.15
CA TYR A 56 5.45 18.44 15.77
C TYR A 56 4.91 19.87 15.90
N ALA A 57 3.71 20.15 15.37
CA ALA A 57 3.09 21.47 15.45
C ALA A 57 2.72 21.88 16.89
N THR A 58 2.53 20.91 17.78
CA THR A 58 2.27 21.16 19.21
C THR A 58 3.56 21.57 19.93
N ASP A 59 4.68 20.93 19.59
CA ASP A 59 5.99 21.23 20.17
C ASP A 59 6.62 22.51 19.59
N HIS A 60 6.25 22.87 18.35
CA HIS A 60 6.79 24.02 17.62
C HIS A 60 5.69 24.95 17.09
N PRO A 61 4.94 25.63 17.98
CA PRO A 61 3.78 26.45 17.60
C PRO A 61 4.15 27.68 16.74
N GLU A 62 5.39 28.14 16.78
CA GLU A 62 5.91 29.23 15.95
C GLU A 62 6.30 28.83 14.52
N ASP A 63 6.39 27.52 14.24
CA ASP A 63 6.79 27.02 12.93
C ASP A 63 5.57 26.81 12.03
N ASN A 64 5.45 27.67 11.02
CA ASN A 64 4.35 27.62 10.05
C ASN A 64 4.59 26.60 8.91
N GLU A 65 5.78 25.97 8.85
CA GLU A 65 6.16 25.03 7.79
C GLU A 65 6.59 23.66 8.35
N ILE A 66 5.66 22.71 8.26
CA ILE A 66 5.94 21.31 8.60
C ILE A 66 6.53 20.61 7.38
N ARG A 67 7.81 20.27 7.44
CA ARG A 67 8.50 19.47 6.42
C ARG A 67 8.62 18.01 6.87
N ALA A 68 8.62 17.08 5.92
CA ALA A 68 8.63 15.64 6.20
C ALA A 68 9.88 15.18 6.98
N ASP A 69 11.04 15.81 6.75
CA ASP A 69 12.30 15.54 7.45
C ASP A 69 12.21 15.84 8.96
N LYS A 70 11.44 16.85 9.35
CA LYS A 70 11.26 17.24 10.76
C LYS A 70 10.37 16.26 11.54
N LEU A 71 9.66 15.38 10.83
CA LEU A 71 8.78 14.39 11.45
C LEU A 71 9.51 13.12 11.86
N ILE A 72 10.74 12.91 11.37
CA ILE A 72 11.54 11.70 11.67
C ILE A 72 11.64 11.40 13.18
N PRO A 73 11.87 12.38 14.08
CA PRO A 73 11.94 12.14 15.53
C PRO A 73 10.61 11.69 16.15
N TYR A 74 9.51 11.95 15.47
CA TYR A 74 8.14 11.63 15.91
C TYR A 74 7.64 10.30 15.35
N LEU A 75 8.50 9.55 14.66
CA LEU A 75 8.22 8.23 14.09
C LEU A 75 9.02 7.16 14.84
N GLU A 76 8.36 6.08 15.23
CA GLU A 76 8.97 4.97 15.98
C GLU A 76 10.17 4.37 15.24
N ASP A 77 10.04 4.15 13.93
CA ASP A 77 11.09 3.56 13.09
C ASP A 77 12.17 4.54 12.63
N GLN A 78 12.10 5.82 13.06
CA GLN A 78 12.98 6.92 12.63
C GLN A 78 13.14 7.02 11.09
N LYS A 79 12.12 6.56 10.36
CA LYS A 79 12.10 6.53 8.90
C LYS A 79 10.71 6.90 8.43
N LEU A 80 10.65 7.68 7.35
CA LEU A 80 9.39 7.98 6.70
C LEU A 80 8.85 6.71 6.02
N PRO A 81 7.60 6.32 6.29
CA PRO A 81 6.99 5.22 5.56
C PRO A 81 6.84 5.60 4.09
N LYS A 82 6.87 4.60 3.19
CA LYS A 82 6.72 4.85 1.75
C LYS A 82 5.25 4.85 1.33
N PRO A 83 4.85 5.68 0.36
CA PRO A 83 3.55 5.59 -0.27
C PRO A 83 3.32 4.22 -0.92
N ALA A 84 2.05 3.87 -1.18
CA ALA A 84 1.74 2.67 -1.95
C ALA A 84 2.38 2.77 -3.34
N LYS A 85 3.03 1.70 -3.79
CA LYS A 85 3.77 1.66 -5.06
C LYS A 85 2.91 2.09 -6.25
N GLU A 86 1.61 1.81 -6.18
CA GLU A 86 0.70 2.06 -7.31
C GLU A 86 0.36 3.54 -7.49
N LEU A 87 0.66 4.39 -6.50
CA LEU A 87 0.46 5.84 -6.57
C LEU A 87 1.61 6.56 -7.27
N LYS A 88 2.70 5.87 -7.63
CA LYS A 88 3.90 6.44 -8.27
C LYS A 88 4.53 7.63 -7.52
N ALA A 89 4.17 7.81 -6.25
CA ALA A 89 4.79 8.80 -5.38
C ALA A 89 5.93 8.15 -4.60
N GLU A 90 7.10 8.78 -4.60
CA GLU A 90 8.29 8.25 -3.93
C GLU A 90 8.28 8.53 -2.42
N GLU A 91 7.69 9.67 -2.02
CA GLU A 91 7.67 10.15 -0.64
C GLU A 91 6.33 10.79 -0.28
N PHE A 92 6.04 10.85 1.03
CA PHE A 92 4.96 11.68 1.54
C PHE A 92 5.43 13.11 1.75
N SER A 93 4.62 14.06 1.30
CA SER A 93 4.74 15.47 1.60
C SER A 93 3.69 15.87 2.62
N VAL A 94 4.07 16.75 3.55
CA VAL A 94 3.17 17.36 4.51
C VAL A 94 3.14 18.85 4.22
N THR A 95 1.95 19.43 4.15
CA THR A 95 1.76 20.87 4.00
C THR A 95 0.72 21.35 5.00
N VAL A 96 0.91 22.57 5.49
CA VAL A 96 -0.06 23.25 6.33
C VAL A 96 -0.82 24.23 5.45
N ASN A 97 -2.13 24.06 5.34
CA ASN A 97 -3.00 24.97 4.59
C ASN A 97 -4.13 25.43 5.52
N ASP A 98 -4.19 26.74 5.81
CA ASP A 98 -5.16 27.35 6.73
C ASP A 98 -5.22 26.65 8.11
N GLY A 99 -4.05 26.32 8.69
CA GLY A 99 -3.96 25.63 9.98
C GLY A 99 -4.36 24.14 9.93
N LYS A 100 -4.66 23.59 8.76
CA LYS A 100 -4.93 22.16 8.55
C LYS A 100 -3.71 21.47 7.97
N ILE A 101 -3.31 20.38 8.63
CA ILE A 101 -2.25 19.50 8.16
C ILE A 101 -2.80 18.59 7.06
N VAL A 102 -2.22 18.71 5.87
CA VAL A 102 -2.52 17.92 4.68
C VAL A 102 -1.33 17.03 4.37
N VAL A 103 -1.58 15.73 4.20
CA VAL A 103 -0.57 14.74 3.79
C VAL A 103 -0.86 14.32 2.36
N LYS A 104 0.14 14.39 1.47
CA LYS A 104 0.05 13.94 0.08
C LYS A 104 1.14 12.90 -0.21
N PRO A 105 0.84 11.75 -0.86
CA PRO A 105 -0.49 11.32 -1.29
C PRO A 105 -1.45 11.14 -0.13
N GLY A 106 -2.72 11.48 -0.36
CA GLY A 106 -3.78 11.38 0.63
C GLY A 106 -4.23 9.94 0.86
N LYS A 107 -5.30 9.76 1.63
CA LYS A 107 -5.90 8.43 1.76
C LYS A 107 -6.37 7.92 0.40
N VAL A 108 -6.43 6.61 0.24
CA VAL A 108 -6.83 5.93 -0.99
C VAL A 108 -7.89 4.88 -0.72
N LYS A 109 -8.71 4.61 -1.74
CA LYS A 109 -9.66 3.52 -1.77
C LYS A 109 -9.42 2.62 -2.97
N VAL A 110 -9.87 1.38 -2.86
CA VAL A 110 -9.81 0.42 -3.96
C VAL A 110 -11.04 0.60 -4.83
N GLU A 111 -10.84 0.93 -6.10
CA GLU A 111 -11.90 0.98 -7.10
C GLU A 111 -11.51 0.12 -8.31
N GLY A 112 -12.28 -0.96 -8.53
CA GLY A 112 -11.90 -1.99 -9.50
C GLY A 112 -10.54 -2.61 -9.16
N ASP A 113 -9.60 -2.52 -10.11
CA ASP A 113 -8.23 -3.04 -10.02
C ASP A 113 -7.19 -1.94 -9.76
N LYS A 114 -7.61 -0.75 -9.29
CA LYS A 114 -6.70 0.38 -9.04
C LYS A 114 -6.92 1.01 -7.66
N LEU A 115 -5.86 1.65 -7.17
CA LEU A 115 -5.95 2.61 -6.06
C LEU A 115 -6.31 3.97 -6.63
N ILE A 116 -7.29 4.61 -6.02
CA ILE A 116 -7.67 5.98 -6.32
C ILE A 116 -7.64 6.80 -5.03
N GLU A 117 -7.33 8.09 -5.16
CA GLU A 117 -7.36 8.99 -4.01
C GLU A 117 -8.79 9.06 -3.45
N ASP A 118 -8.89 8.85 -2.15
CA ASP A 118 -10.13 8.99 -1.40
C ASP A 118 -10.33 10.46 -1.08
N THR A 119 -10.92 11.18 -2.02
CA THR A 119 -11.16 12.63 -1.94
C THR A 119 -12.35 12.98 -1.03
N GLU A 120 -12.82 12.06 -0.19
CA GLU A 120 -13.85 12.39 0.80
C GLU A 120 -13.32 13.44 1.79
N LYS A 121 -14.04 14.57 1.80
CA LYS A 121 -13.77 15.83 2.51
C LYS A 121 -13.54 15.67 4.01
#